data_AF-A0A3B9K4C0-F1
#
_entry.id   AF-A0A3B9K4C0-F1
#
_cell.length_a   1.000
_cell.length_b   1.000
_cell.length_c   1.000
_cell.angle_alpha   90.00
_cell.angle_beta   90.00
_cell.angle_gamma   90.00
#
_symmetry.space_group_name_H-M   'P 1'
#
loop_
_entity.id
_entity.type
_entity.pdbx_description
1 polymer ?
#
loop_
_entity_poly.entity_id
_entity_poly.type
_entity_poly.pdbx_seq_one_letter_code
_entity_poly.pdbx_strand_id
1 'polypeptide(L)'
;MMLRLQTERMKGLFAPSIKEYFRFFGLDHKKILAAKPNALIMHPGPMNRGVEIDGQLADDIDRSAIYDQVEMGVAVRMACLEIIALNLTKEKKNVGKKIRP
;
A
#
# COMPACT_ATOMS: atom_id res chain seq x y z
N MET A 1 -0.47 5.26 -7.89
CA MET A 1 -0.91 4.46 -6.72
C MET A 1 -2.33 4.86 -6.38
N MET A 2 -3.24 3.89 -6.34
CA MET A 2 -4.64 4.07 -5.95
C MET A 2 -4.78 3.83 -4.44
N LEU A 3 -5.84 4.36 -3.84
CA LEU A 3 -6.15 4.22 -2.42
C LEU A 3 -7.58 3.76 -2.21
N ARG A 4 -7.82 3.07 -1.09
CA ARG A 4 -9.13 2.56 -0.73
C ARG A 4 -10.08 3.70 -0.41
N LEU A 5 -11.23 3.75 -1.07
CA LEU A 5 -12.31 4.63 -0.64
C LEU A 5 -12.90 4.12 0.69
N GLN A 6 -12.79 4.92 1.75
CA GLN A 6 -13.28 4.60 3.08
C GLN A 6 -14.67 5.19 3.31
N THR A 7 -15.71 4.56 2.75
CA THR A 7 -17.11 5.04 2.88
C THR A 7 -17.55 5.08 4.34
N GLU A 8 -16.97 4.22 5.20
CA GLU A 8 -17.20 4.21 6.64
C GLU A 8 -16.77 5.51 7.35
N ARG A 9 -15.87 6.30 6.74
CA ARG A 9 -15.39 7.58 7.27
C ARG A 9 -16.09 8.80 6.68
N MET A 10 -17.01 8.59 5.75
CA MET A 10 -17.66 9.68 4.99
C MET A 10 -19.11 9.95 5.42
N LYS A 11 -19.60 9.26 6.46
CA LYS A 11 -20.94 9.49 6.99
C LYS A 11 -21.10 10.95 7.44
N GLY A 12 -22.14 11.62 6.96
CA GLY A 12 -22.42 13.02 7.27
C GLY A 12 -21.70 14.05 6.39
N LEU A 13 -20.90 13.60 5.42
CA LEU A 13 -20.32 14.45 4.38
C LEU A 13 -21.15 14.36 3.10
N PHE A 14 -21.15 15.44 2.30
CA PHE A 14 -21.65 15.39 0.92
C PHE A 14 -20.64 14.61 0.06
N ALA A 15 -20.81 13.28 0.03
CA ALA A 15 -19.99 12.37 -0.74
C ALA A 15 -20.67 12.00 -2.07
N PRO A 16 -19.93 11.90 -3.19
CA PRO A 16 -20.47 11.37 -4.44
C PRO A 16 -20.90 9.91 -4.25
N SER A 17 -21.83 9.45 -5.09
CA SER A 17 -22.14 8.03 -5.19
C SER A 17 -20.92 7.23 -5.65
N ILE A 18 -20.89 5.92 -5.37
CA ILE A 18 -19.79 5.04 -5.81
C ILE A 18 -19.56 5.14 -7.33
N LYS A 19 -20.63 5.19 -8.11
CA LYS A 19 -20.56 5.28 -9.58
C LYS A 19 -19.96 6.61 -10.04
N GLU A 20 -20.32 7.71 -9.40
CA GLU A 20 -19.73 9.02 -9.71
C GLU A 20 -18.26 9.05 -9.30
N TYR A 21 -17.94 8.53 -8.12
CA TYR A 21 -16.56 8.42 -7.66
C TYR A 21 -15.69 7.64 -8.65
N PHE A 22 -16.11 6.44 -9.06
CA PHE A 22 -15.35 5.63 -10.03
C PHE A 22 -15.20 6.35 -11.37
N ARG A 23 -16.27 7.00 -11.85
CA ARG A 23 -16.23 7.75 -13.11
C ARG A 23 -15.17 8.86 -13.08
N PHE A 24 -15.14 9.67 -12.02
CA PHE A 24 -14.28 10.84 -11.96
C PHE A 24 -12.87 10.53 -11.43
N PHE A 25 -12.75 9.63 -10.46
CA PHE A 25 -11.52 9.40 -9.70
C PHE A 25 -11.00 7.97 -9.75
N GLY A 26 -11.86 7.00 -10.09
CA GLY A 26 -11.44 5.61 -10.23
C GLY A 26 -10.54 5.39 -11.44
N LEU A 27 -9.58 4.48 -11.33
CA LEU A 27 -8.69 4.10 -12.43
C LEU A 27 -9.39 3.09 -13.35
N ASP A 28 -9.65 3.52 -14.59
CA ASP A 28 -10.25 2.72 -15.66
C ASP A 28 -9.30 2.60 -16.88
N HIS A 29 -9.69 1.77 -17.84
CA HIS A 29 -8.91 1.51 -19.05
C HIS A 29 -8.68 2.73 -19.93
N LYS A 30 -9.51 3.78 -19.85
CA LYS A 30 -9.28 5.02 -20.60
C LYS A 30 -8.24 5.89 -19.89
N LYS A 31 -8.33 5.98 -18.57
CA LYS A 31 -7.41 6.79 -17.76
C LYS A 31 -5.99 6.24 -17.76
N ILE A 32 -5.81 4.92 -17.79
CA ILE A 32 -4.45 4.33 -17.82
C ILE A 32 -3.70 4.64 -19.13
N LEU A 33 -4.40 4.92 -20.23
CA LEU A 33 -3.77 5.30 -21.51
C LEU A 33 -3.06 6.65 -21.46
N ALA A 34 -3.42 7.51 -20.50
CA ALA A 34 -2.72 8.78 -20.27
C ALA A 34 -1.42 8.61 -19.46
N ALA A 35 -1.22 7.44 -18.85
CA ALA A 35 -0.01 7.16 -18.07
C ALA A 35 1.16 6.78 -19.01
N LYS A 36 2.38 6.82 -18.47
CA LYS A 36 3.56 6.35 -19.20
C LYS A 36 3.41 4.86 -19.56
N PRO A 37 4.03 4.39 -20.67
CA PRO A 37 3.97 2.99 -21.07
C PRO A 37 4.47 2.01 -19.99
N ASN A 38 5.36 2.44 -19.10
CA ASN A 38 5.90 1.65 -17.99
C ASN A 38 5.38 2.08 -16.61
N ALA A 39 4.26 2.81 -16.54
CA ALA A 39 3.67 3.21 -15.27
C ALA A 39 3.13 1.98 -14.53
N LEU A 40 3.51 1.84 -13.26
CA LEU A 40 3.04 0.79 -12.37
C LEU A 40 1.71 1.16 -11.71
N ILE A 41 0.85 0.16 -11.59
CA ILE A 41 -0.38 0.19 -10.81
C ILE A 41 -0.05 -0.33 -9.41
N MET A 42 -0.38 0.45 -8.39
CA MET A 42 -0.06 0.14 -6.99
C MET A 42 -1.28 0.44 -6.13
N HIS A 43 -1.50 -0.31 -5.06
CA HIS A 43 -2.56 -0.11 -4.07
C HIS A 43 -2.17 -0.79 -2.75
N PRO A 44 -2.30 -0.12 -1.58
CA PRO A 44 -1.81 -0.66 -0.30
C PRO A 44 -2.67 -1.79 0.32
N GLY A 45 -3.75 -2.18 -0.35
CA GLY A 45 -4.79 -3.09 0.16
C GLY A 45 -5.52 -2.64 1.45
N PRO A 46 -6.62 -3.32 1.82
CA PRO A 46 -7.52 -4.03 0.89
C PRO A 46 -8.15 -3.04 -0.10
N MET A 47 -8.43 -3.48 -1.33
CA MET A 47 -9.02 -2.64 -2.38
C MET A 47 -10.47 -3.02 -2.65
N ASN A 48 -11.29 -2.03 -2.98
CA ASN A 48 -12.63 -2.18 -3.51
C ASN A 48 -12.60 -2.09 -5.05
N ARG A 49 -12.78 -3.23 -5.70
CA ARG A 49 -12.87 -3.32 -7.17
C ARG A 49 -14.15 -2.66 -7.66
N GLY A 50 -14.06 -1.92 -8.76
CA GLY A 50 -15.16 -1.15 -9.34
C GLY A 50 -15.51 0.14 -8.57
N VAL A 51 -14.71 0.52 -7.57
CA VAL A 51 -14.88 1.78 -6.81
C VAL A 51 -13.70 2.70 -7.03
N GLU A 52 -12.49 2.30 -6.60
CA GLU A 52 -11.27 3.06 -6.87
C GLU A 52 -10.48 2.54 -8.07
N ILE A 53 -10.65 1.28 -8.45
CA ILE A 53 -9.88 0.65 -9.52
C ILE A 53 -10.71 -0.40 -10.26
N ASP A 54 -10.55 -0.46 -11.59
CA ASP A 54 -11.08 -1.56 -12.39
C ASP A 54 -10.44 -2.89 -11.98
N GLY A 55 -11.25 -3.95 -11.92
CA GLY A 55 -10.77 -5.27 -11.49
C GLY A 55 -9.66 -5.82 -12.38
N GLN A 56 -9.77 -5.69 -13.70
CA GLN A 56 -8.78 -6.21 -14.64
C GLN A 56 -7.47 -5.44 -14.57
N LEU A 57 -7.53 -4.12 -14.36
CA LEU A 57 -6.33 -3.31 -14.17
C LEU A 57 -5.62 -3.61 -12.84
N ALA A 58 -6.37 -3.95 -11.79
CA ALA A 58 -5.77 -4.37 -10.53
C ALA A 58 -4.99 -5.69 -10.66
N ASP A 59 -5.38 -6.56 -11.59
CA ASP A 59 -4.77 -7.88 -11.85
C ASP A 59 -3.88 -7.90 -13.10
N ASP A 60 -3.58 -6.73 -13.67
CA ASP A 60 -2.74 -6.62 -14.87
C ASP A 60 -1.35 -7.19 -14.59
N ILE A 61 -0.99 -8.28 -15.27
CA ILE A 61 0.25 -9.02 -15.04
C ILE A 61 1.50 -8.19 -15.41
N ASP A 62 1.36 -7.24 -16.34
CA ASP A 62 2.48 -6.46 -16.87
C ASP A 62 2.69 -5.15 -16.09
N ARG A 63 1.62 -4.61 -15.48
CA ARG A 63 1.65 -3.28 -14.85
C ARG A 63 1.33 -3.28 -13.36
N SER A 64 0.65 -4.29 -12.83
CA SER A 64 0.24 -4.31 -11.43
C SER A 64 1.36 -4.79 -10.53
N ALA A 65 1.82 -3.90 -9.65
CA ALA A 65 2.77 -4.22 -8.59
C ALA A 65 2.04 -4.52 -7.25
N ILE A 66 0.72 -4.67 -7.25
CA ILE A 66 -0.06 -4.81 -6.00
C ILE A 66 0.32 -6.08 -5.24
N TYR A 67 0.52 -7.21 -5.93
CA TYR A 67 0.97 -8.45 -5.30
C TYR A 67 2.41 -8.33 -4.81
N ASP A 68 3.30 -7.74 -5.62
CA ASP A 68 4.69 -7.47 -5.23
C ASP A 68 4.76 -6.60 -3.97
N GLN A 69 3.88 -5.60 -3.82
CA GLN A 69 3.81 -4.78 -2.60
C GLN A 69 3.54 -5.62 -1.34
N VAL A 70 2.67 -6.62 -1.44
CA VAL A 70 2.36 -7.52 -0.30
C VAL A 70 3.59 -8.37 0.05
N GLU A 71 4.24 -8.94 -0.96
CA GLU A 71 5.46 -9.74 -0.80
C GLU A 71 6.59 -8.91 -0.21
N MET A 72 6.89 -7.74 -0.80
CA MET A 72 7.91 -6.82 -0.31
C MET A 72 7.61 -6.31 1.09
N GLY A 73 6.34 -6.20 1.46
CA GLY A 73 5.93 -5.88 2.83
C GLY A 73 6.46 -6.89 3.87
N VAL A 74 6.65 -8.16 3.53
CA VAL A 74 7.29 -9.15 4.41
C VAL A 74 8.77 -8.83 4.59
N ALA A 75 9.50 -8.66 3.49
CA ALA A 75 10.94 -8.37 3.52
C ALA A 75 11.25 -7.09 4.30
N VAL A 76 10.48 -6.01 4.08
CA VAL A 76 10.64 -4.74 4.80
C VAL A 76 10.41 -4.93 6.30
N ARG A 77 9.36 -5.66 6.69
CA ARG A 77 9.09 -5.92 8.12
C ARG A 77 10.19 -6.76 8.76
N MET A 78 10.72 -7.76 8.07
CA MET A 78 11.84 -8.56 8.55
C MET A 78 13.08 -7.68 8.79
N ALA A 79 13.43 -6.81 7.85
CA ALA A 79 14.55 -5.88 8.00
C ALA A 79 14.34 -4.91 9.18
N CYS A 80 13.13 -4.36 9.34
CA CYS A 80 12.80 -3.52 10.49
C CYS A 80 12.97 -4.27 11.82
N LEU A 81 12.45 -5.50 11.92
CA LEU A 81 12.56 -6.33 13.11
C LEU A 81 14.02 -6.72 13.42
N GLU A 82 14.82 -7.02 12.40
CA GLU A 82 16.25 -7.30 12.55
C GLU A 82 16.99 -6.10 13.14
N ILE A 83 16.77 -4.90 12.58
CA ILE A 83 17.41 -3.67 13.08
C ILE A 83 17.04 -3.43 14.55
N ILE A 84 15.75 -3.59 14.90
CA ILE A 84 15.28 -3.45 16.28
C ILE A 84 15.95 -4.48 17.20
N ALA A 85 16.01 -5.75 16.80
CA ALA A 85 16.64 -6.82 17.58
C ALA A 85 18.15 -6.58 17.79
N LEU A 86 18.85 -6.12 16.76
CA LEU A 86 20.27 -5.76 16.83
C LEU A 86 20.53 -4.57 17.77
N ASN A 87 19.64 -3.58 17.79
CA ASN A 87 19.77 -2.44 18.68
C ASN A 87 19.50 -2.82 20.15
N LEU A 88 18.46 -3.63 20.42
CA LEU A 88 18.17 -4.14 21.76
C LEU A 88 19.31 -4.99 22.34
N THR A 89 19.99 -5.77 21.51
CA THR A 89 21.15 -6.57 21.95
C THR A 89 22.38 -5.72 22.23
N LYS A 90 22.62 -4.64 21.45
CA LYS A 90 23.70 -3.66 21.73
C LYS A 90 23.47 -2.95 23.05
N GLU A 91 22.25 -2.49 23.33
CA GLU A 91 21.92 -1.83 24.61
C GLU A 91 22.16 -2.74 25.82
N LYS A 92 21.71 -4.00 25.76
CA LYS A 92 21.98 -4.99 26.82
C LYS A 92 23.47 -5.22 27.07
N LYS A 93 24.29 -5.29 26.00
CA LYS A 93 25.76 -5.41 26.11
C LYS A 93 26.38 -4.18 26.76
N ASN A 94 25.88 -2.98 26.45
CA ASN A 94 26.39 -1.73 27.03
C ASN A 94 26.04 -1.60 28.52
N VAL A 95 24.84 -2.03 28.94
CA VAL A 95 24.47 -2.10 30.36
C VAL A 95 25.32 -3.14 31.10
N GLY A 96 25.50 -4.34 30.53
CA GLY A 96 26.33 -5.40 31.12
C GLY A 96 27.84 -5.12 31.14
N LYS A 97 28.33 -4.10 30.40
CA LYS A 97 29.70 -3.57 30.52
C LYS A 97 29.82 -2.51 31.62
N LYS A 98 28.79 -1.67 31.83
CA LYS A 98 28.78 -0.66 32.92
C LYS A 98 28.71 -1.27 34.33
N ILE A 99 28.21 -2.50 34.46
CA ILE A 99 28.00 -3.17 35.76
C ILE A 99 29.23 -4.02 36.18
N ARG A 100 30.19 -4.26 35.27
CA ARG A 100 31.43 -4.95 35.64
C ARG A 100 32.43 -3.95 36.24
N PRO A 101 33.06 -4.26 37.39
CA PRO A 101 34.01 -3.37 38.06
C PRO A 101 35.26 -3.10 37.21
#